data_AF-A0A0M3RDC5-F1
#
_entry.id   AF-A0A0M3RDC5-F1
#
_cell.length_a   1.000
_cell.length_b   1.000
_cell.length_c   1.000
_cell.angle_alpha   90.00
_cell.angle_beta   90.00
_cell.angle_gamma   90.00
#
_symmetry.space_group_name_H-M   'P 1'
#
loop_
_entity.id
_entity.type
_entity.pdbx_description
1 polymer ?
#
loop_
_entity_poly.entity_id
_entity_poly.type
_entity_poly.pdbx_seq_one_letter_code
_entity_poly.pdbx_strand_id
1 'polypeptide(L)'
;MFWLCYLGILAIATIGTLIKGAFKTTFWIIDFVFSVITWIGLFGYITNTQILNPLVWKFVFVSGLLWHLIFGFKKFNEELKDDDEPQSIKLAIYGITLIILIGPLYFGLFNYAFK
;
A
#
# COMPACT_ATOMS: atom_id res chain seq x y z
N MET A 1 15.80 2.84 -11.89
CA MET A 1 16.54 2.71 -10.61
C MET A 1 15.67 3.08 -9.41
N PHE A 2 15.18 4.32 -9.29
CA PHE A 2 14.38 4.77 -8.13
C PHE A 2 13.14 3.92 -7.82
N TRP A 3 12.38 3.51 -8.84
CA TRP A 3 11.23 2.63 -8.67
C TRP A 3 11.58 1.24 -8.10
N LEU A 4 12.73 0.68 -8.49
CA LEU A 4 13.23 -0.60 -7.96
C LEU A 4 13.62 -0.47 -6.49
N CYS A 5 14.33 0.61 -6.13
CA CYS A 5 14.66 0.91 -4.74
C CYS A 5 13.39 1.09 -3.89
N TYR A 6 12.39 1.79 -4.42
CA TYR A 6 11.10 1.98 -3.78
C TYR A 6 10.36 0.66 -3.55
N LEU A 7 10.32 -0.23 -4.55
CA LEU A 7 9.71 -1.56 -4.40
C LEU A 7 10.44 -2.39 -3.32
N GLY A 8 11.77 -2.26 -3.22
CA GLY A 8 12.56 -2.84 -2.14
C GLY A 8 12.19 -2.30 -0.75
N ILE A 9 11.97 -0.98 -0.62
CA ILE A 9 11.53 -0.37 0.64
C ILE A 9 10.15 -0.90 1.06
N LEU A 10 9.20 -0.98 0.11
CA LEU A 10 7.88 -1.55 0.37
C LEU A 10 7.95 -3.00 0.85
N ALA A 11 8.80 -3.82 0.20
CA ALA A 11 9.06 -5.20 0.57
C ALA A 11 9.59 -5.31 2.01
N ILE A 12 10.62 -4.54 2.36
CA ILE A 12 11.21 -4.53 3.70
C ILE A 12 10.18 -4.10 4.75
N ALA A 13 9.41 -3.04 4.49
CA ALA A 13 8.39 -2.55 5.41
C ALA A 13 7.34 -3.64 5.71
N THR A 14 6.92 -4.39 4.70
CA THR A 14 5.91 -5.45 4.85
C THR A 14 6.47 -6.71 5.50
N ILE A 15 7.74 -7.06 5.23
CA ILE A 15 8.40 -8.13 5.97
C ILE A 15 8.53 -7.74 7.46
N GLY A 16 8.81 -6.48 7.75
CA GLY A 16 8.82 -5.95 9.11
C GLY A 16 7.47 -6.10 9.82
N THR A 17 6.35 -5.84 9.12
CA THR A 17 5.00 -6.04 9.70
C THR A 17 4.65 -7.52 9.84
N LEU A 18 5.13 -8.39 8.92
CA LEU A 18 5.02 -9.85 9.01
C LEU A 18 5.68 -10.39 10.27
N ILE A 19 6.93 -10.01 10.52
CA ILE A 19 7.72 -10.49 11.66
C ILE A 19 7.12 -10.03 13.00
N LYS A 20 6.53 -8.83 13.06
CA LYS A 20 5.85 -8.32 14.26
C LYS A 20 4.53 -9.03 14.59
N GLY A 21 4.10 -10.00 13.78
CA GLY A 21 2.89 -10.79 14.03
C GLY A 21 1.59 -10.03 13.79
N ALA A 22 1.60 -9.03 12.90
CA ALA A 22 0.42 -8.23 12.57
C ALA A 22 -0.72 -9.08 11.95
N PHE A 23 -0.39 -10.23 11.35
CA PHE A 23 -1.32 -11.13 10.64
C PHE A 23 -2.16 -12.04 11.53
N LYS A 24 -2.40 -11.66 12.78
CA LYS A 24 -3.26 -12.42 13.70
C LYS A 24 -4.75 -12.29 13.37
N THR A 25 -5.14 -11.28 12.60
CA THR A 25 -6.55 -11.04 12.26
C THR A 25 -6.76 -11.06 10.75
N THR A 26 -7.94 -11.53 10.35
CA THR A 26 -8.38 -11.59 8.95
C THR A 26 -8.22 -10.24 8.23
N PHE A 27 -8.41 -9.13 8.96
CA PHE A 27 -8.28 -7.79 8.43
C PHE A 27 -6.87 -7.48 7.89
N TRP A 28 -5.83 -7.81 8.66
CA TRP A 28 -4.44 -7.61 8.23
C TRP A 28 -4.07 -8.56 7.09
N ILE A 29 -4.57 -9.81 7.10
CA ILE A 29 -4.33 -10.75 6.00
C ILE A 29 -4.88 -10.21 4.67
N ILE A 30 -6.10 -9.65 4.67
CA ILE A 30 -6.69 -9.06 3.46
C ILE A 30 -5.84 -7.89 2.97
N ASP A 31 -5.36 -7.02 3.87
CA ASP A 31 -4.49 -5.90 3.52
C ASP A 31 -3.19 -6.32 2.83
N PHE A 32 -2.57 -7.40 3.32
CA PHE A 32 -1.39 -7.96 2.68
C PHE A 32 -1.67 -8.55 1.31
N VAL A 33 -2.81 -9.21 1.11
CA VAL A 33 -3.20 -9.70 -0.22
C VAL A 33 -3.35 -8.54 -1.20
N PHE A 34 -4.05 -7.46 -0.82
CA PHE A 34 -4.15 -6.26 -1.66
C PHE A 34 -2.78 -5.64 -1.93
N SER A 35 -1.92 -5.55 -0.91
CA SER A 35 -0.55 -5.04 -1.05
C SER A 35 0.25 -5.86 -2.08
N VAL A 36 0.26 -7.19 -1.96
CA VAL A 36 0.96 -8.08 -2.91
C VAL A 36 0.44 -7.89 -4.34
N ILE A 37 -0.89 -7.83 -4.53
CA ILE A 37 -1.48 -7.63 -5.86
C ILE A 37 -1.06 -6.28 -6.45
N THR A 38 -1.11 -5.19 -5.67
CA THR A 38 -0.70 -3.85 -6.15
C THR A 38 0.79 -3.79 -6.48
N TRP A 39 1.63 -4.53 -5.76
CA TRP A 39 3.06 -4.62 -6.06
C TRP A 39 3.36 -5.41 -7.33
N ILE A 40 2.60 -6.46 -7.62
CA ILE A 40 2.72 -7.17 -8.91
C ILE A 40 2.41 -6.20 -10.05
N GLY A 41 1.39 -5.35 -9.89
CA GLY A 41 1.09 -4.29 -10.87
C GLY A 41 2.22 -3.27 -11.00
N LEU A 42 2.77 -2.80 -9.87
CA LEU A 42 3.93 -1.90 -9.88
C LEU A 42 5.17 -2.55 -10.50
N PHE A 43 5.39 -3.84 -10.27
CA PHE A 43 6.48 -4.59 -10.90
C PHE A 43 6.30 -4.67 -12.42
N GLY A 44 5.09 -4.97 -12.89
CA GLY A 44 4.74 -4.94 -14.31
C GLY A 44 5.02 -3.57 -14.95
N TYR A 45 4.67 -2.48 -14.26
CA TYR A 45 5.01 -1.11 -14.67
C TYR A 45 6.52 -0.90 -14.83
N ILE A 46 7.29 -1.25 -13.80
CA ILE A 46 8.74 -1.03 -13.77
C ILE A 46 9.46 -1.81 -14.87
N THR A 47 9.01 -3.04 -15.11
CA THR A 47 9.58 -3.95 -16.10
C THR A 47 9.00 -3.77 -17.51
N ASN A 48 8.06 -2.84 -17.69
CA ASN A 48 7.30 -2.68 -18.94
C ASN A 48 6.73 -4.01 -19.47
N THR A 49 6.31 -4.90 -18.57
CA THR A 49 5.80 -6.23 -18.90
C THR A 49 4.30 -6.28 -18.64
N GLN A 50 3.52 -6.71 -19.64
CA GLN A 50 2.09 -6.92 -19.47
C GLN A 50 1.83 -8.28 -18.79
N ILE A 51 1.55 -8.28 -17.50
CA ILE A 51 1.36 -9.52 -16.72
C ILE A 51 -0.07 -10.05 -16.88
N LEU A 52 -1.06 -9.16 -16.76
CA LEU A 52 -2.50 -9.44 -16.92
C LEU A 52 -3.14 -8.45 -17.87
N ASN A 53 -4.40 -8.65 -18.25
CA ASN A 53 -5.14 -7.73 -19.11
C ASN A 53 -5.25 -6.32 -18.48
N PRO A 54 -5.11 -5.22 -19.26
CA PRO A 54 -5.26 -3.85 -18.74
C PRO A 54 -6.55 -3.60 -17.95
N LEU A 55 -7.66 -4.23 -18.32
CA LEU A 55 -8.92 -4.13 -17.58
C LEU A 55 -8.78 -4.61 -16.13
N VAL A 56 -8.04 -5.69 -15.90
CA VAL A 56 -7.78 -6.22 -14.56
C VAL A 56 -7.01 -5.20 -13.74
N TRP A 57 -6.00 -4.55 -14.32
CA TRP A 57 -5.22 -3.52 -13.63
C TRP A 57 -6.01 -2.27 -13.28
N LYS A 58 -7.00 -1.89 -14.11
CA LYS A 58 -7.94 -0.81 -13.77
C LYS A 58 -8.80 -1.17 -12.56
N PHE A 59 -9.31 -2.41 -12.50
CA PHE A 59 -10.03 -2.91 -11.32
C PHE A 59 -9.14 -2.97 -10.08
N VAL A 60 -7.91 -3.48 -10.21
CA VAL A 60 -6.93 -3.54 -9.12
C VAL A 60 -6.57 -2.14 -8.61
N PHE A 61 -6.42 -1.16 -9.51
CA PHE A 61 -6.19 0.24 -9.14
C PHE A 61 -7.32 0.78 -8.26
N VAL A 62 -8.58 0.69 -8.72
CA VAL A 62 -9.73 1.24 -7.99
C VAL A 62 -9.96 0.48 -6.68
N SER A 63 -10.02 -0.85 -6.73
CA SER A 63 -10.30 -1.69 -5.56
C SER A 63 -9.18 -1.59 -4.52
N GLY A 64 -7.93 -1.62 -4.95
CA GLY A 64 -6.79 -1.45 -4.05
C GLY A 64 -6.77 -0.08 -3.41
N LEU A 65 -7.01 0.99 -4.17
CA LEU A 65 -6.99 2.37 -3.63
C LEU A 65 -8.06 2.53 -2.56
N LEU A 66 -9.28 2.07 -2.86
CA LEU A 66 -10.38 2.07 -1.89
C LEU A 66 -10.02 1.25 -0.66
N TRP A 67 -9.44 0.07 -0.83
CA TRP A 67 -9.01 -0.77 0.28
C TRP A 67 -7.97 -0.07 1.17
N HIS A 68 -6.88 0.47 0.60
CA HIS A 68 -5.85 1.16 1.37
C HIS A 68 -6.38 2.40 2.11
N LEU A 69 -7.37 3.11 1.55
CA LEU A 69 -8.04 4.22 2.24
C LEU A 69 -8.87 3.73 3.43
N ILE A 70 -9.66 2.66 3.26
CA ILE A 70 -10.46 2.05 4.33
C ILE A 70 -9.54 1.53 5.44
N PHE A 71 -8.47 0.82 5.06
CA PHE A 71 -7.48 0.28 5.97
C PHE A 71 -6.77 1.39 6.75
N GLY A 72 -6.27 2.40 6.03
CA GLY A 72 -5.59 3.54 6.61
C GLY A 72 -6.48 4.31 7.59
N PHE A 73 -7.75 4.57 7.23
CA PHE A 73 -8.68 5.28 8.10
C PHE A 73 -9.03 4.48 9.35
N LYS A 74 -9.24 3.16 9.23
CA LYS A 74 -9.52 2.31 10.39
C LYS A 74 -8.32 2.25 11.33
N LYS A 75 -7.11 2.05 10.78
CA LYS A 75 -5.88 2.02 11.56
C LYS A 75 -5.62 3.34 12.26
N PHE A 76 -5.80 4.46 11.57
CA PHE A 76 -5.69 5.80 12.15
C PHE A 76 -6.68 6.00 13.31
N ASN A 77 -7.95 5.59 13.15
CA ASN A 77 -8.94 5.67 14.22
C ASN A 77 -8.65 4.74 15.40
N GLU A 78 -8.02 3.59 15.17
CA GLU A 78 -7.55 2.71 16.25
C GLU A 78 -6.39 3.38 17.01
N GLU A 79 -5.41 3.94 16.29
CA GLU A 79 -4.27 4.66 16.88
C GLU A 79 -4.71 5.93 17.62
N LEU A 80 -5.77 6.63 17.18
CA LEU A 80 -6.33 7.80 17.88
C LEU A 80 -6.99 7.47 19.22
N LYS A 81 -7.39 6.20 19.45
CA LYS A 81 -7.96 5.77 20.73
C LYS A 81 -6.88 5.47 21.77
N ASP A 82 -5.63 5.43 21.35
CA ASP A 82 -4.47 5.25 22.21
C ASP A 82 -4.00 6.64 22.68
N ASP A 83 -3.92 6.90 23.98
CA ASP A 83 -3.64 8.26 24.51
C ASP A 83 -2.13 8.58 24.60
N ASP A 84 -1.26 7.65 24.18
CA ASP A 84 0.19 7.74 24.41
C ASP A 84 0.92 8.78 23.55
N GLU A 85 0.31 9.28 22.47
CA GLU A 85 0.96 10.18 21.51
C GLU A 85 0.05 11.35 21.07
N PRO A 86 0.61 12.57 20.90
CA PRO A 86 -0.13 13.72 20.37
C PRO A 86 -0.78 13.45 19.01
N GLN A 87 -2.05 13.85 18.87
CA GLN A 87 -2.82 13.69 17.63
C GLN A 87 -2.13 14.28 16.39
N SER A 88 -1.39 15.39 16.54
CA SER A 88 -0.63 16.03 15.47
C SER A 88 0.49 15.16 14.93
N ILE A 89 1.16 14.39 15.80
CA ILE A 89 2.25 13.49 15.42
C ILE A 89 1.67 12.28 14.67
N LYS A 90 0.59 11.69 15.17
CA LYS A 90 -0.11 10.58 14.49
C LYS A 90 -0.60 10.98 13.10
N LEU A 91 -1.19 12.16 12.97
CA LEU A 91 -1.62 12.70 11.67
C LEU A 91 -0.44 12.92 10.72
N ALA A 92 0.68 13.45 11.23
CA ALA A 92 1.88 13.63 10.43
C ALA A 92 2.45 12.29 9.94
N ILE A 93 2.55 11.28 10.82
CA ILE A 93 3.03 9.93 10.46
C ILE A 93 2.12 9.31 9.39
N TYR A 94 0.80 9.39 9.58
CA TYR A 94 -0.18 8.90 8.62
C TYR A 94 -0.06 9.60 7.26
N GLY A 95 0.01 10.94 7.26
CA GLY A 95 0.15 11.75 6.06
C GLY A 95 1.46 11.47 5.30
N ILE A 96 2.58 11.36 6.03
CA ILE A 96 3.88 10.99 5.45
C ILE A 96 3.82 9.61 4.82
N THR A 97 3.20 8.63 5.50
CA THR A 97 3.05 7.27 4.98
C THR A 97 2.19 7.26 3.71
N LEU A 98 1.08 8.00 3.70
CA LEU A 98 0.23 8.13 2.51
C LEU A 98 1.00 8.73 1.32
N ILE A 99 1.76 9.80 1.55
CA ILE A 99 2.45 10.53 0.48
C ILE A 99 3.67 9.76 -0.02
N ILE A 100 4.47 9.18 0.87
CA ILE A 100 5.76 8.55 0.52
C ILE A 100 5.60 7.08 0.17
N LEU A 101 4.80 6.31 0.92
CA LEU A 101 4.63 4.88 0.69
C LEU A 101 3.44 4.54 -0.21
N ILE A 102 2.33 5.29 -0.17
CA ILE A 102 1.12 4.92 -0.94
C ILE A 102 1.04 5.71 -2.25
N GLY A 103 1.40 6.99 -2.25
CA GLY A 103 1.34 7.88 -3.42
C GLY A 103 2.07 7.34 -4.65
N PRO A 104 3.39 7.02 -4.56
CA PRO A 104 4.14 6.51 -5.70
C PRO A 104 3.62 5.15 -6.19
N LEU A 105 3.18 4.26 -5.29
CA LEU A 105 2.59 2.96 -5.63
C LEU A 105 1.39 3.14 -6.56
N TYR A 106 0.44 4.00 -6.16
CA TYR A 106 -0.76 4.25 -6.96
C TYR A 106 -0.49 5.07 -8.21
N PHE A 107 0.51 5.95 -8.20
CA PHE A 107 0.97 6.62 -9.41
C PHE A 107 1.52 5.62 -10.43
N GLY A 108 2.39 4.69 -10.01
CA GLY A 108 2.92 3.63 -10.88
C GLY A 108 1.82 2.71 -11.39
N LEU A 109 0.91 2.28 -10.52
CA LEU A 109 -0.21 1.43 -10.87
C LEU A 109 -1.21 2.10 -11.82
N PHE A 110 -1.47 3.40 -11.65
CA PHE A 110 -2.29 4.18 -12.60
C PHE A 110 -1.67 4.19 -13.99
N ASN A 111 -0.37 4.51 -14.07
CA ASN A 111 0.36 4.48 -15.34
C ASN A 111 0.39 3.07 -15.95
N TYR A 112 0.34 2.02 -15.14
CA TYR A 112 0.29 0.65 -15.66
C TYR A 112 -1.09 0.25 -16.20
N ALA A 113 -2.15 0.72 -15.54
CA ALA A 113 -3.51 0.32 -15.84
C ALA A 113 -4.13 1.12 -17.00
N PHE A 114 -3.70 2.36 -17.21
CA PHE A 114 -4.34 3.31 -18.12
C PHE A 114 -3.48 3.80 -19.28
N LYS A 115 -2.21 3.41 -19.33
CA LYS A 115 -1.29 3.72 -20.43
C LYS A 115 -1.20 2.55 -21.38
#